data_AF-A0A959QET6-F1
#
_entry.id   AF-A0A959QET6-F1
#
_cell.length_a   1.000
_cell.length_b   1.000
_cell.length_c   1.000
_cell.angle_alpha   90.00
_cell.angle_beta   90.00
_cell.angle_gamma   90.00
#
_symmetry.space_group_name_H-M   'P 1'
#
loop_
_entity.id
_entity.type
_entity.pdbx_description
1 polymer ?
#
loop_
_entity_poly.entity_id
_entity_poly.type
_entity_poly.pdbx_seq_one_letter_code
_entity_poly.pdbx_strand_id
1 'polypeptide(L)'
;MIELFVAVLASLFSVVNPLGAVPVFLAMTPHLTREERNRTALHTSLYFVLILLAFFLGGTYILHFFGISLSSMRIAGGLVILSSGYSLLNGKFAESRAINKKVKEEALAKEDISFSPLAMPLLSGPGSISLLISLYAEHAGFDSRA
;
A
#
# COMPACT_ATOMS: atom_id res chain seq x y z
N MET A 1 -10.58 -12.19 18.12
CA MET A 1 -9.28 -12.49 17.47
C MET A 1 -9.46 -12.93 16.01
N ILE A 2 -10.22 -14.00 15.73
CA ILE A 2 -10.46 -14.45 14.33
C ILE A 2 -11.21 -13.38 13.52
N GLU A 3 -12.24 -12.76 14.07
CA GLU A 3 -13.00 -11.69 13.39
C GLU A 3 -12.11 -10.51 12.99
N LEU A 4 -11.25 -10.04 13.90
CA LEU A 4 -10.27 -8.99 13.62
C LEU A 4 -9.33 -9.38 12.48
N PHE A 5 -8.80 -10.61 12.52
CA PHE A 5 -7.92 -11.12 11.47
C PHE A 5 -8.62 -11.13 10.11
N VAL A 6 -9.85 -11.64 10.05
CA VAL A 6 -10.65 -11.70 8.81
C VAL A 6 -10.99 -10.30 8.31
N ALA A 7 -11.37 -9.37 9.20
CA ALA A 7 -11.67 -7.99 8.85
C ALA A 7 -10.44 -7.28 8.27
N VAL A 8 -9.30 -7.33 8.97
CA VAL A 8 -8.04 -6.74 8.50
C VAL A 8 -7.63 -7.34 7.16
N LEU A 9 -7.69 -8.67 7.03
CA LEU A 9 -7.33 -9.36 5.80
C LEU A 9 -8.23 -8.94 4.63
N ALA A 10 -9.55 -8.94 4.82
CA ALA A 10 -10.52 -8.55 3.80
C ALA A 10 -10.35 -7.09 3.38
N SER A 11 -10.20 -6.18 4.35
CA SER A 11 -10.00 -4.76 4.10
C SER A 11 -8.68 -4.49 3.37
N LEU A 12 -7.58 -5.12 3.80
CA LEU A 12 -6.29 -5.00 3.12
C LEU A 12 -6.33 -5.61 1.72
N PHE A 13 -6.95 -6.78 1.55
CA PHE A 13 -7.07 -7.42 0.23
C PHE A 13 -7.81 -6.51 -0.76
N SER A 14 -8.91 -5.90 -0.31
CA SER A 14 -9.67 -4.93 -1.10
C SER A 14 -8.84 -3.68 -1.44
N VAL A 15 -8.18 -3.07 -0.44
CA VAL A 15 -7.44 -1.82 -0.64
C VAL A 15 -6.14 -2.02 -1.42
N VAL A 16 -5.41 -3.10 -1.20
CA VAL A 16 -4.17 -3.42 -1.93
C VAL A 16 -4.47 -3.79 -3.38
N ASN A 17 -5.61 -4.47 -3.61
CA ASN A 17 -6.03 -4.96 -4.91
C ASN A 17 -4.91 -5.74 -5.65
N PRO A 18 -4.51 -6.92 -5.12
CA PRO A 18 -3.43 -7.71 -5.71
C PRO A 18 -3.71 -8.09 -7.18
N LEU A 19 -4.98 -8.30 -7.54
CA LEU A 19 -5.37 -8.59 -8.92
C LEU A 19 -5.06 -7.43 -9.87
N GLY A 20 -5.32 -6.19 -9.44
CA GLY A 20 -4.95 -4.99 -10.19
C GLY A 20 -3.44 -4.73 -10.22
N ALA A 21 -2.70 -5.19 -9.21
CA ALA A 21 -1.25 -5.02 -9.13
C ALA A 21 -0.49 -5.97 -10.08
N VAL A 22 -1.02 -7.16 -10.39
CA VAL A 22 -0.36 -8.14 -11.28
C VAL A 22 -0.04 -7.58 -12.68
N PRO A 23 -0.97 -6.92 -13.41
CA PRO A 23 -0.64 -6.30 -14.69
C PRO A 23 0.43 -5.22 -14.59
N VAL A 24 0.44 -4.44 -13.50
CA VAL A 24 1.45 -3.40 -13.26
C VAL A 24 2.82 -4.02 -13.03
N PHE A 25 2.90 -5.08 -12.22
CA PHE A 25 4.11 -5.85 -11.98
C PHE A 25 4.68 -6.42 -13.28
N LEU A 26 3.84 -7.09 -14.09
CA LEU A 26 4.27 -7.68 -15.37
C LEU A 26 4.77 -6.61 -16.36
N ALA A 27 4.16 -5.44 -16.37
CA ALA A 27 4.58 -4.32 -17.21
C ALA A 27 5.94 -3.72 -16.79
N MET A 28 6.38 -3.93 -15.54
CA MET A 28 7.67 -3.46 -15.01
C MET A 28 8.77 -4.51 -15.04
N THR A 29 8.42 -5.80 -15.18
CA THR A 29 9.38 -6.91 -15.26
C THR A 29 9.48 -7.58 -16.64
N PRO A 30 9.32 -6.91 -17.80
CA PRO A 30 9.30 -7.60 -19.09
C PRO A 30 10.66 -8.18 -19.50
N HIS A 31 11.75 -7.63 -18.96
CA HIS A 31 13.14 -7.99 -19.27
C HIS A 31 13.71 -9.06 -18.33
N LEU A 32 13.00 -9.40 -17.25
CA LEU A 32 13.47 -10.37 -16.25
C LEU A 32 13.19 -11.81 -16.69
N THR A 33 14.13 -12.70 -16.38
CA THR A 33 13.91 -14.15 -16.46
C THR A 33 12.84 -14.60 -15.46
N ARG A 34 12.35 -15.84 -15.61
CA ARG A 34 11.35 -16.39 -14.67
C ARG A 34 11.87 -16.44 -13.22
N GLU A 35 13.15 -16.76 -13.05
CA GLU A 35 13.78 -16.87 -11.74
C GLU A 35 13.93 -15.49 -11.08
N GLU A 36 14.46 -14.51 -11.81
CA GLU A 36 14.60 -13.13 -11.34
C GLU A 36 13.26 -12.50 -10.99
N ARG A 37 12.23 -12.75 -11.83
CA ARG A 37 10.88 -12.26 -11.56
C ARG A 37 10.28 -12.88 -10.30
N ASN A 38 10.49 -14.17 -10.06
CA ASN A 38 10.03 -14.81 -8.81
C ASN A 38 10.76 -14.26 -7.59
N ARG A 39 12.08 -14.03 -7.68
CA ARG A 39 12.86 -13.39 -6.63
C ARG A 39 12.36 -11.97 -6.36
N THR A 40 12.11 -11.21 -7.41
CA THR A 40 11.58 -9.84 -7.34
C THR A 40 10.21 -9.82 -6.66
N ALA A 41 9.32 -10.77 -6.98
CA ALA A 41 8.02 -10.91 -6.36
C ALA A 41 8.15 -11.23 -4.85
N LEU A 42 9.02 -12.17 -4.48
CA LEU A 42 9.27 -12.53 -3.09
C LEU A 42 9.80 -11.33 -2.27
N HIS A 43 10.80 -10.62 -2.79
CA HIS A 43 11.34 -9.42 -2.16
C HIS A 43 10.28 -8.33 -2.03
N THR A 44 9.49 -8.12 -3.08
CA THR A 44 8.36 -7.16 -3.07
C THR A 44 7.38 -7.50 -1.95
N SER A 45 6.98 -8.77 -1.83
CA SER A 45 6.07 -9.22 -0.78
C SER A 45 6.67 -9.04 0.61
N LEU A 46 7.96 -9.33 0.79
CA LEU A 46 8.65 -9.13 2.06
C LEU A 46 8.67 -7.64 2.45
N TYR A 47 9.10 -6.77 1.55
CA TYR A 47 9.11 -5.33 1.78
C TYR A 47 7.71 -4.79 2.07
N PHE A 48 6.71 -5.22 1.30
CA PHE A 48 5.31 -4.85 1.52
C PHE A 48 4.87 -5.19 2.96
N VAL A 49 5.09 -6.42 3.42
CA VAL A 49 4.75 -6.84 4.79
C VAL A 49 5.49 -6.02 5.83
N LEU A 50 6.81 -5.80 5.64
CA LEU A 50 7.62 -5.01 6.57
C LEU A 50 7.13 -3.57 6.68
N ILE A 51 6.78 -2.94 5.56
CA ILE A 51 6.24 -1.56 5.54
C ILE A 51 4.89 -1.52 6.26
N LEU A 52 3.99 -2.46 5.96
CA LEU A 52 2.70 -2.53 6.63
C LEU A 52 2.85 -2.73 8.14
N LEU A 53 3.72 -3.63 8.59
CA LEU A 53 4.00 -3.86 10.01
C LEU A 53 4.59 -2.62 10.68
N ALA A 54 5.53 -1.94 10.02
CA ALA A 54 6.13 -0.72 10.55
C ALA A 54 5.09 0.39 10.77
N PHE A 55 4.17 0.61 9.82
CA PHE A 55 3.11 1.60 9.96
C PHE A 55 1.97 1.15 10.88
N PHE A 56 1.68 -0.15 10.95
CA PHE A 56 0.70 -0.70 11.88
C PHE A 56 1.12 -0.46 13.32
N LEU A 57 2.40 -0.68 13.66
CA LEU A 57 2.92 -0.50 15.01
C LEU A 57 3.34 0.95 15.31
N GLY A 58 3.90 1.65 14.32
CA GLY A 58 4.51 2.97 14.49
C GLY A 58 3.62 4.14 14.05
N GLY A 59 2.57 3.90 13.26
CA GLY A 59 1.85 4.98 12.59
C GLY A 59 1.09 5.92 13.52
N THR A 60 0.54 5.42 14.64
CA THR A 60 -0.12 6.27 15.64
C THR A 60 0.87 7.20 16.36
N TYR A 61 2.11 6.75 16.59
CA TYR A 61 3.17 7.60 17.12
C TYR A 61 3.52 8.73 16.15
N ILE A 62 3.59 8.42 14.85
CA ILE A 62 3.80 9.42 13.80
C ILE A 62 2.65 10.44 13.80
N LEU A 63 1.40 9.98 13.84
CA LEU A 63 0.24 10.87 13.92
C LEU A 63 0.31 11.81 15.11
N HIS A 64 0.60 11.28 16.30
CA HIS A 64 0.70 12.04 17.53
C HIS A 64 1.85 13.07 17.47
N PHE A 65 3.02 12.68 16.94
CA PHE A 65 4.15 13.57 16.76
C PHE A 65 3.82 14.78 15.88
N PHE A 66 3.04 14.59 14.82
CA PHE A 66 2.60 15.66 13.92
C PHE A 66 1.29 16.36 14.37
N GLY A 67 0.69 15.96 15.49
CA GLY A 67 -0.59 16.50 15.96
C GLY A 67 -1.77 16.19 15.02
N ILE A 68 -1.70 15.10 14.26
CA ILE A 68 -2.74 14.70 13.30
C ILE A 68 -3.76 13.81 14.01
N SER A 69 -5.03 14.21 13.95
CA SER A 69 -6.10 13.40 14.52
C SER A 69 -6.35 12.12 13.72
N LEU A 70 -6.80 11.06 14.40
CA LEU A 70 -7.20 9.82 13.75
C LEU A 70 -8.33 10.04 12.73
N SER A 71 -9.27 10.93 13.05
CA SER A 71 -10.38 11.33 12.18
C SER A 71 -9.87 11.96 10.88
N SER A 72 -8.88 12.86 10.95
CA SER A 72 -8.24 13.45 9.77
C SER A 72 -7.57 12.38 8.90
N MET A 73 -6.85 11.44 9.52
CA MET A 73 -6.22 10.32 8.81
C MET A 73 -7.25 9.42 8.11
N ARG A 74 -8.37 9.11 8.77
CA ARG A 74 -9.48 8.34 8.18
C ARG A 74 -10.09 9.03 6.96
N ILE A 75 -10.32 10.34 7.04
CA ILE A 75 -10.85 11.13 5.92
C ILE A 75 -9.87 11.13 4.75
N ALA A 76 -8.59 11.43 4.98
CA ALA A 76 -7.57 11.46 3.94
C ALA A 76 -7.40 10.07 3.28
N GLY A 77 -7.31 9.02 4.10
CA GLY A 77 -7.23 7.63 3.64
C GLY A 77 -8.43 7.20 2.80
N GLY A 78 -9.64 7.57 3.24
CA GLY A 78 -10.88 7.31 2.50
C GLY A 78 -10.88 7.97 1.11
N LEU A 79 -10.43 9.23 1.02
CA LEU A 79 -10.30 9.93 -0.27
C LEU A 79 -9.29 9.24 -1.20
N VAL A 80 -8.17 8.75 -0.66
CA VAL A 80 -7.18 8.00 -1.45
C VAL A 80 -7.77 6.70 -1.98
N ILE A 81 -8.50 5.94 -1.16
CA ILE A 81 -9.15 4.69 -1.57
C ILE A 81 -10.21 4.98 -2.64
N LEU A 82 -11.03 6.02 -2.43
CA LEU A 82 -12.05 6.43 -3.39
C LEU A 82 -11.43 6.82 -4.74
N SER A 83 -10.36 7.63 -4.73
CA SER A 83 -9.65 8.01 -5.96
C SER A 83 -9.02 6.82 -6.67
N SER A 84 -8.55 5.81 -5.91
CA SER A 84 -8.01 4.56 -6.45
C SER A 84 -9.10 3.73 -7.13
N GLY A 85 -10.27 3.61 -6.50
CA GLY A 85 -11.44 2.96 -7.08
C GLY A 85 -11.91 3.65 -8.36
N TYR A 86 -12.00 4.98 -8.35
CA TYR A 86 -12.35 5.76 -9.54
C TYR A 86 -11.34 5.60 -10.68
N SER A 87 -10.05 5.52 -10.35
CA SER A 87 -8.99 5.31 -11.34
C SER A 87 -9.02 3.92 -11.96
N LEU A 88 -9.48 2.90 -11.23
CA LEU A 88 -9.71 1.56 -11.79
C LEU A 88 -10.79 1.59 -12.87
N LEU A 89 -11.90 2.31 -12.65
CA LEU A 89 -12.97 2.47 -13.64
C LEU A 89 -12.49 3.18 -14.91
N ASN A 90 -11.50 4.06 -14.78
CA ASN A 90 -10.91 4.81 -15.88
C ASN A 90 -9.65 4.17 -16.49
N GLY A 91 -9.23 2.97 -16.03
CA GLY A 91 -8.03 2.30 -16.52
C GLY A 91 -6.69 2.95 -16.11
N LYS A 92 -6.69 3.86 -15.13
CA LYS A 92 -5.53 4.64 -14.66
C LYS A 92 -4.96 4.16 -13.33
N PHE A 93 -5.07 2.87 -13.03
CA PHE A 93 -4.71 2.30 -11.73
C PHE A 93 -3.26 2.61 -11.29
N ALA A 94 -2.29 2.48 -12.20
CA ALA A 94 -0.89 2.77 -11.89
C ALA A 94 -0.66 4.24 -11.52
N GLU A 95 -1.29 5.18 -12.24
CA GLU A 95 -1.14 6.62 -11.99
C GLU A 95 -1.66 7.00 -10.60
N SER A 96 -2.79 6.42 -10.19
CA SER A 96 -3.35 6.62 -8.85
C SER A 96 -2.45 6.11 -7.73
N ARG A 97 -1.55 5.17 -8.02
CA ARG A 97 -0.54 4.66 -7.08
C ARG A 97 0.78 5.41 -7.21
N ALA A 98 0.78 6.66 -7.67
CA ALA A 98 1.98 7.47 -7.89
C ALA A 98 3.02 6.83 -8.84
N ILE A 99 2.61 5.85 -9.66
CA ILE A 99 3.41 5.29 -10.74
C ILE A 99 3.07 6.05 -12.01
N ASN A 100 3.78 7.15 -12.23
CA ASN A 100 3.73 7.92 -13.46
C ASN A 100 4.70 7.37 -14.52
N LYS A 101 4.72 7.99 -15.70
CA LYS A 101 5.59 7.57 -16.81
C LYS A 101 7.08 7.56 -16.44
N LYS A 102 7.55 8.56 -15.70
CA LYS A 102 8.94 8.66 -15.24
C LYS A 102 9.32 7.52 -14.30
N VAL A 103 8.45 7.19 -13.35
CA VAL A 103 8.66 6.05 -12.43
C VAL A 103 8.72 4.73 -13.20
N LYS A 104 7.91 4.55 -14.26
CA LYS A 104 7.99 3.37 -15.13
C LYS A 104 9.30 3.32 -15.91
N GLU A 105 9.75 4.43 -16.48
CA GLU A 105 11.02 4.52 -17.20
C GLU A 105 12.21 4.21 -16.28
N GLU A 106 12.22 4.76 -15.07
CA GLU A 106 13.24 4.46 -14.06
C GLU A 106 13.19 2.99 -13.63
N ALA A 107 11.99 2.40 -13.46
CA ALA A 107 11.83 1.00 -13.12
C ALA A 107 12.40 0.05 -14.20
N LEU A 108 12.33 0.44 -15.47
CA LEU A 108 12.91 -0.34 -16.57
C LEU A 108 14.45 -0.22 -16.62
N ALA A 109 15.04 0.80 -15.99
CA ALA A 109 16.48 1.02 -15.95
C ALA A 109 17.15 0.48 -14.69
N LYS A 110 16.39 0.18 -13.62
CA LYS A 110 16.91 -0.33 -12.35
C LYS A 110 16.99 -1.86 -12.35
N GLU A 111 18.05 -2.39 -11.74
CA GLU A 111 18.18 -3.83 -11.49
C GLU A 111 17.22 -4.35 -10.41
N ASP A 112 16.90 -3.53 -9.40
CA ASP A 112 15.97 -3.87 -8.32
C ASP A 112 14.82 -2.86 -8.23
N ILE A 113 13.61 -3.35 -8.49
CA ILE A 113 12.35 -2.60 -8.38
C ILE A 113 11.45 -3.12 -7.26
N SER A 114 11.91 -4.13 -6.49
CA SER A 114 11.12 -4.80 -5.46
C SER A 114 10.70 -3.85 -4.35
N PHE A 115 11.59 -2.95 -3.92
CA PHE A 115 11.25 -1.94 -2.92
C PHE A 115 10.44 -0.80 -3.55
N SER A 116 10.99 -0.17 -4.59
CA SER A 116 10.32 0.93 -5.31
C SER A 116 10.38 0.73 -6.82
N PRO A 117 9.24 0.81 -7.52
CA PRO A 117 7.92 1.23 -7.03
C PRO A 117 7.01 0.09 -6.52
N LEU A 118 7.45 -1.18 -6.55
CA LEU A 118 6.57 -2.34 -6.36
C LEU A 118 6.03 -2.51 -4.94
N ALA A 119 6.88 -2.56 -3.92
CA ALA A 119 6.39 -2.60 -2.55
C ALA A 119 5.79 -1.24 -2.18
N MET A 120 6.56 -0.17 -2.41
CA MET A 120 6.16 1.22 -2.20
C MET A 120 6.35 2.04 -3.48
N PRO A 121 5.33 2.76 -3.97
CA PRO A 121 3.99 2.96 -3.38
C PRO A 121 2.90 1.97 -3.85
N LEU A 122 3.18 1.02 -4.74
CA LEU A 122 2.12 0.24 -5.41
C LEU A 122 1.28 -0.58 -4.41
N LEU A 123 1.90 -1.43 -3.60
CA LEU A 123 1.19 -2.29 -2.65
C LEU A 123 0.95 -1.60 -1.30
N SER A 124 1.99 -0.97 -0.74
CA SER A 124 1.93 -0.24 0.54
C SER A 124 1.62 1.24 0.34
N GLY A 125 0.70 1.55 -0.56
CA GLY A 125 0.31 2.93 -0.85
C GLY A 125 -0.39 3.63 0.32
N PRO A 126 -0.64 4.94 0.20
CA PRO A 126 -1.22 5.74 1.28
C PRO A 126 -2.55 5.20 1.80
N GLY A 127 -3.40 4.62 0.94
CA GLY A 127 -4.67 4.01 1.36
C GLY A 127 -4.49 2.77 2.23
N SER A 128 -3.52 1.92 1.93
CA SER A 128 -3.20 0.71 2.71
C SER A 128 -2.64 1.10 4.09
N ILE A 129 -1.76 2.11 4.11
CA ILE A 129 -1.16 2.65 5.34
C ILE A 129 -2.24 3.30 6.23
N SER A 130 -3.08 4.18 5.67
CA SER A 130 -4.13 4.85 6.44
C SER A 130 -5.14 3.87 7.03
N LEU A 131 -5.49 2.81 6.29
CA LEU A 131 -6.38 1.75 6.77
C LEU A 131 -5.77 1.03 7.99
N LEU A 132 -4.49 0.65 7.92
CA LEU A 132 -3.83 -0.04 9.03
C LEU A 132 -3.74 0.81 10.28
N ILE A 133 -3.35 2.09 10.13
CA ILE A 133 -3.29 3.02 11.27
C ILE A 133 -4.66 3.16 11.91
N SER A 134 -5.71 3.26 11.08
CA SER A 134 -7.10 3.38 11.55
C SER A 134 -7.59 2.15 12.31
N LEU A 135 -7.31 0.96 11.78
CA LEU A 135 -7.71 -0.31 12.40
C LEU A 135 -6.94 -0.60 13.69
N TYR A 136 -5.64 -0.28 13.72
CA TYR A 136 -4.82 -0.40 14.92
C TYR A 136 -5.33 0.53 16.03
N ALA A 137 -5.55 1.80 15.71
CA ALA A 137 -5.98 2.80 16.68
C ALA A 137 -7.36 2.47 17.29
N GLU A 138 -8.29 1.95 16.50
CA GLU A 138 -9.62 1.52 16.96
C GLU A 138 -9.56 0.39 17.99
N HIS A 139 -8.65 -0.56 17.82
CA HIS A 139 -8.50 -1.70 18.72
C HIS A 139 -7.52 -1.47 19.88
N ALA A 140 -6.54 -0.58 19.70
CA ALA A 140 -5.61 -0.19 20.74
C ALA A 140 -6.24 0.74 21.80
N GLY A 141 -7.54 1.05 21.69
CA GLY A 141 -8.24 1.95 22.59
C GLY A 141 -7.78 3.40 22.44
N PHE A 142 -7.37 3.80 21.22
CA PHE A 142 -6.92 5.17 20.93
C PHE A 142 -8.07 6.20 20.92
N ASP A 143 -9.25 5.82 21.42
CA ASP A 143 -10.34 6.75 21.76
C ASP A 143 -10.28 7.10 23.26
N SER A 144 -9.47 8.12 23.56
CA SER A 144 -9.76 9.09 24.61
C SER A 144 -8.80 10.27 24.46
N ARG A 145 -9.33 11.40 23.97
CA ARG A 145 -8.77 12.76 23.97
C ARG A 145 -8.05 13.19 22.68
N ALA A 146 -8.84 13.64 21.71
CA ALA A 146 -8.59 14.87 20.96
C ALA A 146 -9.94 15.43 20.49
#